data_AF-A0A931YG29-F1
#
_entry.id   AF-A0A931YG29-F1
#
_cell.length_a   1.000
_cell.length_b   1.000
_cell.length_c   1.000
_cell.angle_alpha   90.00
_cell.angle_beta   90.00
_cell.angle_gamma   90.00
#
_symmetry.space_group_name_H-M   'P 1'
#
loop_
_entity.id
_entity.type
_entity.pdbx_description
1 polymer ?
#
loop_
_entity_poly.entity_id
_entity_poly.type
_entity_poly.pdbx_seq_one_letter_code
_entity_poly.pdbx_strand_id
1 'polypeptide(L)'
;MKKVVAEKYRDIDFSRAKRGPVVKPEPGKTKISIRLDNTILEYFRDLVDRAGGGNYQTLINDALLEHVHRRSTLDAVRQVVREELSQYRVGRRLTSPSSGPAARAARSSAAEHQH
;
A
#
# COMPACT_ATOMS: atom_id res chain seq x y z
N MET A 1 35.08 49.55 3.62
CA MET A 1 35.01 48.15 3.16
C MET A 1 36.36 47.49 3.41
N LYS A 2 36.48 46.55 4.37
CA LYS A 2 37.73 45.82 4.65
C LYS A 2 37.74 44.52 3.83
N LYS A 3 38.72 44.35 2.93
CA LYS A 3 38.93 43.10 2.20
C LYS A 3 39.47 42.05 3.17
N VAL A 4 38.70 40.99 3.41
CA VAL A 4 39.18 39.77 4.08
C VAL A 4 40.09 39.01 3.12
N VAL A 5 41.33 38.77 3.55
CA VAL A 5 42.36 38.06 2.81
C VAL A 5 41.98 36.58 2.80
N ALA A 6 41.79 35.99 1.61
CA ALA A 6 41.44 34.57 1.48
C ALA A 6 42.57 33.70 2.07
N GLU A 7 42.22 32.78 2.96
CA GLU A 7 43.16 31.84 3.57
C GLU A 7 43.84 30.98 2.50
N LYS A 8 45.14 30.77 2.71
CA LYS A 8 46.08 30.00 1.90
C LYS A 8 45.56 28.57 1.73
N TYR A 9 45.42 28.11 0.48
CA TYR A 9 44.98 26.75 0.13
C TYR A 9 45.72 25.70 0.97
N ARG A 10 44.96 24.86 1.69
CA ARG A 10 45.51 23.70 2.41
C ARG A 10 45.82 22.62 1.38
N ASP A 11 47.09 22.31 1.22
CA ASP A 11 47.55 21.18 0.41
C ASP A 11 47.25 19.89 1.19
N ILE A 12 46.16 19.21 0.84
CA ILE A 12 45.75 17.98 1.49
C ILE A 12 46.29 16.81 0.67
N ASP A 13 47.29 16.11 1.21
CA ASP A 13 47.84 14.90 0.62
C ASP A 13 46.88 13.71 0.79
N PHE A 14 46.26 13.31 -0.33
CA PHE A 14 45.34 12.16 -0.41
C PHE A 14 46.03 10.84 -0.78
N SER A 15 47.38 10.78 -0.78
CA SER A 15 48.16 9.59 -1.17
C SER A 15 47.77 8.31 -0.41
N ARG A 16 47.27 8.44 0.82
CA ARG A 16 46.82 7.34 1.69
C ARG A 16 45.29 7.25 1.85
N ALA A 17 44.52 8.02 1.08
CA ALA A 17 43.06 8.00 1.17
C ALA A 17 42.48 6.71 0.57
N LYS A 18 41.77 5.92 1.38
CA LYS A 18 41.08 4.72 0.93
C LYS A 18 39.75 5.12 0.27
N ARG A 19 39.59 4.83 -1.03
CA ARG A 19 38.33 5.04 -1.74
C ARG A 19 37.27 4.09 -1.20
N GLY A 20 36.27 4.62 -0.52
CA GLY A 20 35.12 3.88 -0.02
C GLY A 20 33.95 4.81 0.22
N PRO A 21 32.71 4.31 0.24
CA PRO A 21 31.55 5.11 0.63
C PRO A 21 31.80 5.71 2.02
N VAL A 22 31.77 7.04 2.12
CA VAL A 22 31.97 7.77 3.40
C VAL A 22 30.85 7.45 4.40
N VAL A 23 29.70 6.98 3.91
CA VAL A 23 28.51 6.69 4.70
C VAL A 23 28.06 5.26 4.41
N LYS A 24 27.99 4.42 5.46
CA LYS A 24 27.35 3.11 5.37
C LYS A 24 25.85 3.34 5.10
N PRO A 25 25.21 2.60 4.18
CA PRO A 25 23.77 2.71 3.99
C PRO A 25 23.06 2.46 5.33
N GLU A 26 22.04 3.26 5.63
CA GLU A 26 21.27 3.09 6.86
C GLU A 26 20.66 1.68 6.90
N PRO A 27 20.74 0.98 8.05
CA PRO A 27 20.18 -0.36 8.17
C PRO A 27 18.67 -0.35 7.85
N GLY A 28 18.23 -1.29 7.02
CA GLY A 28 16.84 -1.40 6.59
C GLY A 28 16.44 -0.58 5.34
N LYS A 29 17.34 0.25 4.79
CA LYS A 29 17.09 0.98 3.54
C LYS A 29 17.94 0.42 2.40
N THR A 30 17.29 0.03 1.31
CA THR A 30 17.97 -0.46 0.10
C THR A 30 18.08 0.67 -0.91
N LYS A 31 19.31 1.02 -1.33
CA LYS A 31 19.51 1.95 -2.44
C LYS A 31 19.08 1.28 -3.75
N ILE A 32 18.08 1.85 -4.40
CA ILE A 32 17.60 1.41 -5.72
C ILE A 32 17.81 2.51 -6.75
N SER A 33 17.95 2.12 -8.02
CA SER A 33 17.91 3.04 -9.15
C SER A 33 16.54 2.91 -9.81
N ILE A 34 15.70 3.93 -9.67
CA ILE A 34 14.35 3.97 -10.25
C ILE A 34 14.16 5.29 -11.00
N ARG A 35 13.31 5.27 -12.02
CA ARG A 35 12.86 6.50 -12.70
C ARG A 35 11.62 7.01 -11.97
N LEU A 36 11.62 8.28 -11.60
CA LEU A 36 10.47 8.99 -11.05
C LEU A 36 10.10 10.14 -11.99
N ASP A 37 8.83 10.50 -12.02
CA ASP A 37 8.37 11.66 -12.78
C ASP A 37 9.04 12.93 -12.25
N ASN A 38 9.46 13.81 -13.16
CA ASN A 38 10.08 15.08 -12.78
C ASN A 38 9.15 15.94 -11.93
N THR A 39 7.85 15.91 -12.22
CA THR A 39 6.82 16.64 -11.46
C THR A 39 6.80 16.20 -9.99
N ILE A 40 6.99 14.90 -9.73
CA ILE A 40 7.06 14.36 -8.37
C ILE A 40 8.34 14.87 -7.68
N LEU A 41 9.48 14.82 -8.38
CA LEU A 41 10.75 15.30 -7.85
C LEU A 41 10.72 16.79 -7.53
N GLU A 42 10.14 17.60 -8.42
CA GLU A 42 9.96 19.05 -8.24
C GLU A 42 9.07 19.35 -7.05
N TYR A 43 7.90 18.70 -6.96
CA TYR A 43 6.98 18.88 -5.83
C TYR A 43 7.65 18.64 -4.47
N PHE A 44 8.38 17.53 -4.32
CA PHE A 44 9.03 17.21 -3.05
C PHE A 44 10.27 18.08 -2.77
N ARG A 45 10.96 18.57 -3.80
CA ARG A 45 12.03 19.56 -3.63
C ARG A 45 11.48 20.88 -3.12
N ASP A 46 10.45 21.41 -3.77
CA ASP A 46 9.78 22.65 -3.35
C ASP A 46 9.27 22.56 -1.90
N LEU A 47 8.72 21.40 -1.52
CA LEU A 47 8.22 21.18 -0.17
C LEU A 47 9.34 21.28 0.89
N VAL A 48 10.49 20.68 0.59
CA VAL A 48 11.67 20.71 1.46
C VAL A 48 12.30 22.11 1.51
N ASP A 49 12.38 22.77 0.37
CA ASP A 49 12.95 24.12 0.27
C ASP A 49 12.11 25.12 1.09
N ARG A 50 10.77 25.00 1.03
CA ARG A 50 9.84 25.79 1.86
C ARG A 50 9.98 25.49 3.35
N ALA A 51 10.32 24.26 3.72
CA ALA A 51 10.54 23.85 5.10
C ALA A 51 11.90 24.28 5.68
N GLY A 52 12.74 24.96 4.88
CA GLY A 52 14.07 25.40 5.30
C GLY A 52 15.17 24.36 5.08
N GLY A 53 14.95 23.39 4.18
CA GLY A 53 15.89 22.34 3.85
C GLY A 53 15.47 20.96 4.37
N GLY A 54 16.22 19.92 3.97
CA GLY A 54 15.91 18.52 4.29
C GLY A 54 16.19 17.56 3.14
N ASN A 55 15.74 16.31 3.27
CA ASN A 55 15.92 15.28 2.26
C ASN A 55 14.59 14.92 1.58
N TYR A 56 14.41 15.36 0.33
CA TYR A 56 13.21 15.06 -0.47
C TYR A 56 13.01 13.54 -0.66
N GLN A 57 14.08 12.75 -0.62
CA GLN A 57 13.99 11.28 -0.72
C GLN A 57 13.28 10.68 0.50
N THR A 58 13.48 11.25 1.69
CA THR A 58 12.78 10.82 2.91
C THR A 58 11.28 11.03 2.76
N LEU A 59 10.86 12.21 2.31
CA LEU A 59 9.44 12.51 2.11
C LEU A 59 8.78 11.62 1.05
N ILE A 60 9.49 11.34 -0.04
CA ILE A 60 9.00 10.40 -1.05
C ILE A 60 8.80 9.01 -0.42
N ASN A 61 9.77 8.54 0.36
CA ASN A 61 9.66 7.25 1.03
C ASN A 61 8.51 7.21 2.04
N ASP A 62 8.33 8.26 2.83
CA ASP A 62 7.25 8.35 3.82
C ASP A 62 5.87 8.35 3.14
N ALA A 63 5.72 9.07 2.02
CA ALA A 63 4.49 9.06 1.22
C ALA A 63 4.19 7.67 0.63
N LEU A 64 5.22 6.95 0.15
CA LEU A 64 5.07 5.58 -0.32
C LEU A 64 4.67 4.63 0.82
N LEU A 65 5.27 4.79 2.00
CA LEU A 65 4.96 4.00 3.18
C LEU A 65 3.51 4.23 3.64
N GLU A 66 3.08 5.49 3.69
CA GLU A 66 1.69 5.85 4.01
C GLU A 66 0.71 5.22 3.02
N HIS A 67 1.05 5.23 1.72
CA HIS A 67 0.22 4.58 0.70
C HIS A 67 0.06 3.08 0.94
N VAL A 68 1.13 2.38 1.33
CA VAL A 68 1.09 0.97 1.68
C VAL A 68 0.21 0.73 2.91
N HIS A 69 0.37 1.52 3.96
CA HIS A 69 -0.44 1.40 5.19
C HIS A 69 -1.92 1.71 4.96
N ARG A 70 -2.23 2.69 4.11
CA ARG A 70 -3.62 3.01 3.76
C ARG A 70 -4.28 1.85 3.02
N ARG A 71 -3.54 1.22 2.10
CA ARG A 71 -4.03 0.05 1.37
C ARG A 71 -4.28 -1.14 2.29
N SER A 72 -3.36 -1.44 3.21
CA SER A 72 -3.55 -2.51 4.19
C SER A 72 -4.74 -2.26 5.12
N THR A 73 -4.98 -1.00 5.51
CA THR A 73 -6.13 -0.63 6.34
C THR A 73 -7.46 -0.85 5.60
N LEU A 74 -7.54 -0.45 4.32
CA LEU A 74 -8.75 -0.66 3.51
C LEU A 74 -9.04 -2.14 3.28
N ASP A 75 -8.00 -2.94 3.04
CA ASP A 75 -8.15 -4.39 2.87
C ASP A 75 -8.60 -5.06 4.18
N ALA A 76 -8.07 -4.63 5.33
CA ALA A 76 -8.53 -5.07 6.64
C ALA A 76 -10.01 -4.72 6.87
N VAL A 77 -10.43 -3.48 6.57
CA VAL A 77 -11.84 -3.06 6.70
C VAL A 77 -12.75 -3.87 5.77
N ARG A 78 -12.34 -4.12 4.53
CA ARG A 78 -13.11 -4.95 3.59
C ARG A 78 -13.25 -6.39 4.08
N GLN A 79 -12.21 -6.94 4.70
CA GLN A 79 -12.23 -8.28 5.26
C GLN A 79 -13.24 -8.37 6.40
N VAL A 80 -13.16 -7.46 7.37
CA VAL A 80 -14.10 -7.40 8.51
C VAL A 80 -15.54 -7.24 8.02
N VAL A 81 -15.80 -6.32 7.08
CA VAL A 81 -17.15 -6.13 6.52
C VAL A 81 -17.68 -7.38 5.82
N ARG A 82 -16.83 -8.12 5.09
CA ARG A 82 -17.23 -9.39 4.46
C ARG A 82 -17.55 -10.47 5.50
N GLU A 83 -16.75 -10.56 6.55
CA GLU A 83 -16.96 -11.52 7.63
C GLU A 83 -18.30 -11.25 8.32
N GLU A 84 -18.57 -10.01 8.72
CA GLU A 84 -19.85 -9.61 9.31
C GLU A 84 -21.03 -9.93 8.36
N LEU A 85 -20.97 -9.49 7.11
CA LEU A 85 -22.04 -9.76 6.14
C LEU A 85 -22.25 -11.25 5.88
N SER A 86 -21.18 -12.07 5.92
CA SER A 86 -21.29 -13.52 5.76
C SER A 86 -21.98 -14.18 6.96
N GLN A 87 -21.69 -13.73 8.19
CA GLN A 87 -22.37 -14.18 9.40
C GLN A 87 -23.87 -13.84 9.35
N TYR A 88 -24.22 -12.63 8.91
CA TYR A 88 -25.62 -12.22 8.69
C TYR A 88 -26.33 -13.06 7.61
N ARG A 89 -25.63 -13.46 6.54
CA ARG A 89 -26.19 -14.32 5.49
C ARG A 89 -26.42 -15.76 5.94
N VAL A 90 -25.55 -16.29 6.81
CA VAL A 90 -25.71 -17.63 7.40
C VAL A 90 -26.88 -17.65 8.38
N GLY A 91 -27.03 -16.61 9.22
CA GLY A 91 -28.17 -16.48 10.14
C GLY A 91 -29.54 -16.45 9.43
N ARG A 92 -29.63 -15.76 8.28
CA ARG A 92 -30.87 -15.69 7.47
C ARG A 92 -31.25 -17.03 6.82
N ARG A 93 -30.28 -17.89 6.53
CA ARG A 93 -30.53 -19.21 5.92
C ARG A 93 -31.08 -20.23 6.91
N LEU A 94 -30.78 -20.08 8.20
CA LEU A 94 -31.29 -20.94 9.27
C LEU A 94 -32.72 -20.60 9.69
N THR A 95 -33.22 -19.39 9.38
CA THR A 95 -34.59 -18.95 9.71
C THR A 95 -35.56 -19.01 8.53
N SER A 96 -35.17 -19.63 7.41
CA SER A 96 -36.12 -19.91 6.33
C SER A 96 -36.94 -21.13 6.75
N PRO A 97 -38.28 -21.04 6.88
CA PRO A 97 -39.10 -22.21 7.15
C PRO A 97 -38.87 -23.21 6.02
N SER A 98 -38.52 -24.43 6.40
CA SER A 98 -38.58 -25.59 5.53
C SER A 98 -39.96 -25.65 4.89
N SER A 99 -40.04 -25.28 3.61
CA SER A 99 -41.09 -25.78 2.74
C SER A 99 -40.86 -27.30 2.61
N GLY A 100 -41.46 -28.05 3.53
CA GLY A 100 -41.43 -29.50 3.58
C GLY A 100 -42.06 -30.15 2.34
N PRO A 101 -41.83 -31.46 2.15
CA PRO A 101 -42.14 -32.17 0.92
C PRO A 101 -43.63 -32.55 0.89
N ALA A 102 -44.38 -32.04 -0.08
CA ALA A 102 -45.75 -32.48 -0.33
C ALA A 102 -46.11 -32.43 -1.81
N ALA A 103 -45.58 -33.38 -2.57
CA ALA A 103 -46.26 -33.87 -3.77
C ALA A 103 -46.07 -35.39 -3.82
N ARG A 104 -46.97 -36.05 -3.09
CA ARG A 104 -47.13 -37.49 -2.99
C ARG A 104 -47.42 -38.07 -4.37
N ALA A 105 -46.54 -38.99 -4.74
CA ALA A 105 -46.68 -40.18 -5.57
C ALA A 105 -48.06 -40.57 -6.16
N ALA A 106 -47.91 -41.26 -7.31
CA ALA A 106 -48.72 -42.34 -7.89
C ALA A 106 -49.85 -41.88 -8.83
N ARG A 107 -49.69 -42.01 -10.16
CA ARG A 107 -49.63 -43.22 -11.03
C ARG A 107 -51.01 -43.54 -11.64
N SER A 108 -51.08 -43.34 -12.95
CA SER A 108 -51.75 -44.16 -13.99
C SER A 108 -52.90 -45.12 -13.62
N SER A 109 -54.05 -44.92 -14.27
CA SER A 109 -54.91 -45.95 -14.89
C SER A 109 -55.92 -45.19 -15.76
N ALA A 110 -55.84 -45.19 -17.10
CA ALA A 110 -56.27 -46.25 -18.02
C ALA A 110 -57.76 -46.62 -17.89
N ALA A 111 -58.50 -46.29 -18.97
CA ALA A 111 -59.63 -47.00 -19.59
C ALA A 111 -61.03 -46.98 -18.93
N GLU A 112 -62.04 -46.98 -19.83
CA GLU A 112 -63.45 -47.39 -19.67
C GLU A 112 -64.41 -46.36 -19.02
N HIS A 113 -65.65 -46.09 -19.49
CA HIS A 113 -66.55 -46.68 -20.48
C HIS A 113 -67.68 -45.65 -20.81
N GLN A 114 -68.12 -45.65 -22.06
CA GLN A 114 -69.47 -45.37 -22.62
C GLN A 114 -70.49 -44.47 -21.85
N HIS A 115 -70.98 -43.42 -22.51
CA HIS A 115 -72.36 -43.34 -23.03
C HIS A 115 -72.52 -42.16 -24.00
#